data_AF-A0A956HUB4-F1
#
_entry.id   AF-A0A956HUB4-F1
#
_cell.length_a   1.000
_cell.length_b   1.000
_cell.length_c   1.000
_cell.angle_alpha   90.00
_cell.angle_beta   90.00
_cell.angle_gamma   90.00
#
_symmetry.space_group_name_H-M   'P 1'
#
loop_
_entity.id
_entity.type
_entity.pdbx_description
1 polymer ?
#
loop_
_entity_poly.entity_id
_entity_poly.type
_entity_poly.pdbx_seq_one_letter_code
_entity_poly.pdbx_strand_id
1 'polypeptide(L)'
;MSRWLRISTATLFGIGLGLLALACGGPSEGSGCAAEEWSGVCTLRSVTKIREAEFPAPHVVMEVIYTPQENPEHSTFTPPELRDEVTVMASQEQALRDHLEHSMPAACHLQAPPPGTCVPGKLVVSVPPFDASRTASTAPAGPVGCQKIESSATQDTVRGDLGGTSTMPEYFEFEANSAELGANAEPLVQGIAARMKANPTLECVAVIGQVSPGEQIGLADSRARAVKDRIAAAGVDPHRMVVISLTQSVFGSGTAAKPADAKLRRVSVRVILGGAQ
;
A
#
# COMPACT_ATOMS: atom_id res chain seq x y z
N MET A 1 -29.97 -3.50 1.18
CA MET A 1 -30.99 -2.45 1.09
C MET A 1 -30.83 -1.52 2.29
N SER A 2 -29.95 -0.53 2.20
CA SER A 2 -29.59 0.33 3.34
C SER A 2 -30.09 1.75 3.07
N ARG A 3 -31.01 2.22 3.92
CA ARG A 3 -31.61 3.55 3.86
C ARG A 3 -30.60 4.58 4.35
N TRP A 4 -30.30 5.58 3.52
CA TRP A 4 -29.48 6.73 3.89
C TRP A 4 -30.31 7.73 4.72
N LEU A 5 -29.83 8.06 5.93
CA LEU A 5 -30.34 9.17 6.73
C LEU A 5 -29.84 10.50 6.12
N ARG A 6 -30.77 11.36 5.71
CA ARG A 6 -30.50 12.78 5.43
C ARG A 6 -30.58 13.53 6.76
N ILE A 7 -29.45 14.07 7.23
CA ILE A 7 -29.43 15.04 8.33
C ILE A 7 -29.57 16.43 7.70
N SER A 8 -30.70 17.07 7.98
CA SER A 8 -31.00 18.45 7.63
C SER A 8 -30.34 19.38 8.64
N THR A 9 -29.35 20.17 8.22
CA THR A 9 -28.81 21.28 9.01
C THR A 9 -29.67 22.52 8.79
N ALA A 10 -30.21 23.04 9.89
CA ALA A 10 -31.09 24.21 9.93
C ALA A 10 -30.30 25.52 9.77
N THR A 11 -30.77 26.36 8.86
CA THR A 11 -30.27 27.70 8.59
C THR A 11 -30.83 28.69 9.62
N LEU A 12 -29.95 29.41 10.33
CA LEU A 12 -30.34 30.53 11.18
C LEU A 12 -30.39 31.83 10.37
N PHE A 13 -31.55 32.46 10.43
CA PHE A 13 -31.89 33.77 9.87
C PHE A 13 -31.07 34.89 10.52
N GLY A 14 -30.41 35.71 9.69
CA GLY A 14 -29.93 37.04 10.05
C GLY A 14 -30.62 38.07 9.16
N ILE A 15 -31.57 38.82 9.73
CA ILE A 15 -32.29 39.91 9.08
C ILE A 15 -31.40 41.17 9.12
N GLY A 16 -31.05 41.69 7.94
CA GLY A 16 -30.40 42.99 7.77
C GLY A 16 -31.13 43.79 6.69
N LEU A 17 -31.93 44.77 7.14
CA LEU A 17 -32.66 45.74 6.32
C LEU A 17 -31.73 46.90 5.92
N GLY A 18 -31.69 47.29 4.64
CA GLY A 18 -30.91 48.45 4.21
C GLY A 18 -31.11 48.87 2.74
N LEU A 19 -32.11 49.75 2.54
CA LEU A 19 -32.20 50.88 1.59
C LEU A 19 -31.77 50.75 0.09
N LEU A 20 -32.82 50.75 -0.76
CA LEU A 20 -33.04 51.54 -1.98
C LEU A 20 -31.86 52.21 -2.70
N ALA A 21 -31.59 51.75 -3.93
CA ALA A 21 -31.20 52.60 -5.06
C ALA A 21 -31.92 52.16 -6.33
N LEU A 22 -32.73 53.07 -6.86
CA LEU A 22 -33.38 53.00 -8.17
C LEU A 22 -32.32 53.14 -9.28
N ALA A 23 -32.16 52.11 -10.10
CA ALA A 23 -31.53 52.23 -11.42
C ALA A 23 -32.35 51.41 -12.42
N CYS A 24 -33.10 52.13 -13.25
CA CYS A 24 -33.79 51.60 -14.42
C CYS A 24 -32.78 51.10 -15.46
N GLY A 25 -32.53 49.79 -15.49
CA GLY A 25 -32.02 49.10 -16.68
C GLY A 25 -33.21 48.56 -17.46
N GLY A 26 -33.36 48.99 -18.72
CA GLY A 26 -34.46 48.56 -19.59
C GLY A 26 -34.45 47.03 -19.84
N PRO A 27 -35.57 46.46 -20.33
CA PRO A 27 -35.62 45.07 -20.74
C PRO A 27 -34.70 44.89 -21.95
N SER A 28 -33.46 44.45 -21.71
CA SER A 28 -32.64 43.88 -22.75
C SER A 28 -33.28 42.54 -23.14
N GLU A 29 -34.13 42.58 -24.15
CA GLU A 29 -34.55 41.39 -24.88
C GLU A 29 -33.29 40.65 -25.36
N GLY A 30 -33.06 39.46 -24.81
CA GLY A 30 -32.51 38.37 -25.60
C GLY A 30 -31.01 38.09 -25.60
N SER A 31 -30.20 38.57 -24.67
CA SER A 31 -28.91 37.91 -24.39
C SER A 31 -29.12 36.82 -23.35
N GLY A 32 -29.96 35.84 -23.69
CA GLY A 32 -30.04 34.60 -22.93
C GLY A 32 -28.64 34.04 -22.82
N CYS A 33 -28.17 33.78 -21.61
CA CYS A 33 -26.89 33.12 -21.42
C CYS A 33 -26.98 31.77 -22.11
N ALA A 34 -26.39 31.68 -23.30
CA ALA A 34 -26.16 30.42 -23.97
C ALA A 34 -25.14 29.70 -23.09
N ALA A 35 -25.64 29.01 -22.06
CA ALA A 35 -24.85 28.03 -21.36
C ALA A 35 -24.60 26.95 -22.40
N GLU A 36 -23.43 27.03 -23.03
CA GLU A 36 -23.00 26.07 -24.03
C GLU A 36 -23.03 24.70 -23.36
N GLU A 37 -23.96 23.86 -23.83
CA GLU A 37 -23.96 22.46 -23.50
C GLU A 37 -22.61 21.91 -23.96
N TRP A 38 -21.78 21.54 -23.01
CA TRP A 38 -20.47 20.96 -23.29
C TRP A 38 -20.53 19.48 -22.97
N SER A 39 -20.05 18.66 -23.91
CA SER A 39 -19.82 17.23 -23.72
C SER A 39 -18.42 16.86 -24.20
N GLY A 40 -17.83 15.81 -23.65
CA GLY A 40 -16.48 15.40 -24.02
C GLY A 40 -15.96 14.24 -23.21
N VAL A 41 -14.63 14.16 -23.11
CA VAL A 41 -13.91 13.10 -22.40
C VAL A 41 -13.11 13.71 -21.27
N CYS A 42 -13.13 13.05 -20.11
CA CYS A 42 -12.35 13.42 -18.95
C CYS A 42 -11.33 12.33 -18.62
N THR A 43 -10.16 12.77 -18.16
CA THR A 43 -9.08 11.89 -17.68
C THR A 43 -8.89 12.08 -16.19
N LEU A 44 -8.55 11.00 -15.49
CA LEU A 44 -8.18 11.08 -14.07
C LEU A 44 -6.79 11.71 -13.93
N ARG A 45 -6.72 12.80 -13.16
CA ARG A 45 -5.47 13.52 -12.87
C ARG A 45 -4.82 13.02 -11.58
N SER A 46 -5.60 12.86 -10.51
CA SER A 46 -5.08 12.41 -9.22
C SER A 46 -6.16 11.80 -8.34
N VAL A 47 -5.74 10.85 -7.50
CA VAL A 47 -6.52 10.31 -6.38
C VAL A 47 -5.69 10.47 -5.12
N THR A 48 -6.10 11.34 -4.20
CA THR A 48 -5.32 11.67 -3.00
C THR A 48 -6.13 11.38 -1.75
N LYS A 49 -5.55 10.68 -0.77
CA LYS A 49 -6.21 10.50 0.54
C LYS A 49 -6.13 11.82 1.30
N ILE A 50 -7.28 12.39 1.65
CA ILE A 50 -7.38 13.66 2.38
C ILE A 50 -7.79 13.48 3.83
N ARG A 51 -8.44 12.36 4.17
CA ARG A 51 -8.86 12.03 5.53
C ARG A 51 -8.91 10.54 5.75
N GLU A 52 -8.64 10.11 6.97
CA GLU A 52 -8.82 8.75 7.45
C GLU A 52 -9.49 8.84 8.83
N ALA A 53 -10.46 7.97 9.08
CA ALA A 53 -11.20 7.94 10.33
C ALA A 53 -11.47 6.49 10.76
N GLU A 54 -11.23 6.19 12.03
CA GLU A 54 -11.26 4.82 12.57
C GLU A 54 -12.65 4.43 13.10
N PHE A 55 -13.47 5.40 13.52
CA PHE A 55 -14.77 5.17 14.17
C PHE A 55 -15.92 5.77 13.34
N PRO A 56 -17.11 5.13 13.29
CA PRO A 56 -17.47 3.83 13.87
C PRO A 56 -16.97 2.62 13.06
N ALA A 57 -16.54 2.84 11.82
CA ALA A 57 -15.85 1.85 10.99
C ALA A 57 -14.70 2.55 10.23
N PRO A 58 -13.53 1.89 10.08
CA PRO A 58 -12.40 2.48 9.39
C PRO A 58 -12.73 2.84 7.93
N HIS A 59 -12.65 4.12 7.59
CA HIS A 59 -12.90 4.63 6.25
C HIS A 59 -11.90 5.72 5.88
N VAL A 60 -11.70 5.88 4.59
CA VAL A 60 -10.87 6.93 4.01
C VAL A 60 -11.73 7.81 3.11
N VAL A 61 -11.45 9.11 3.14
CA VAL A 61 -11.99 10.09 2.20
C VAL A 61 -10.89 10.45 1.23
N MET A 62 -11.16 10.28 -0.06
CA MET A 62 -10.23 10.58 -1.13
C MET A 62 -10.75 11.74 -1.97
N GLU A 63 -9.86 12.68 -2.30
CA GLU A 63 -10.09 13.68 -3.34
C GLU A 63 -9.73 13.06 -4.70
N VAL A 64 -10.68 13.06 -5.61
CA VAL A 64 -10.52 12.60 -6.99
C VAL A 64 -10.62 13.81 -7.92
N ILE A 65 -9.59 14.02 -8.74
CA ILE A 65 -9.54 15.16 -9.67
C ILE A 65 -9.63 14.63 -11.10
N TYR A 66 -10.63 15.12 -11.84
CA TYR A 66 -10.82 14.83 -13.26
C TYR A 66 -10.54 16.08 -14.09
N THR A 67 -9.75 15.92 -15.15
CA THR A 67 -9.43 16.98 -16.11
C THR A 67 -10.17 16.72 -17.42
N PRO A 68 -11.08 17.63 -17.84
CA PRO A 68 -11.68 17.55 -19.16
C PRO A 68 -10.61 17.74 -20.25
N GLN A 69 -10.70 16.95 -21.31
CA GLN A 69 -9.86 17.08 -22.49
C GLN A 69 -10.49 18.08 -23.46
N GLU A 70 -9.66 18.75 -24.26
CA GLU A 70 -10.11 19.66 -25.31
C GLU A 70 -11.01 18.90 -26.30
N ASN A 71 -12.22 19.43 -26.55
CA ASN A 71 -13.15 18.87 -27.53
C ASN A 71 -13.14 19.73 -28.80
N PRO A 72 -12.83 19.19 -29.99
CA PRO A 72 -12.91 19.93 -31.26
C PRO A 72 -14.28 20.54 -31.55
N GLU A 73 -15.37 19.94 -31.06
CA GLU A 73 -16.74 20.47 -31.19
C GLU A 73 -16.98 21.73 -30.35
N HIS A 74 -16.15 21.95 -29.31
CA HIS A 74 -16.20 23.08 -28.40
C HIS A 74 -14.80 23.70 -28.19
N SER A 75 -14.10 24.03 -29.28
CA SER A 75 -12.70 24.50 -29.22
C SER A 75 -12.50 25.81 -28.45
N THR A 76 -13.55 26.61 -28.27
CA THR A 76 -13.52 27.89 -27.54
C THR A 76 -13.62 27.73 -26.04
N PHE A 77 -14.03 26.56 -25.54
CA PHE A 77 -14.34 26.36 -24.13
C PHE A 77 -14.05 24.94 -23.65
N THR A 78 -13.21 24.84 -22.63
CA THR A 78 -13.02 23.61 -21.85
C THR A 78 -13.39 23.91 -20.39
N PRO A 79 -14.28 23.12 -19.77
CA PRO A 79 -14.65 23.31 -18.37
C PRO A 79 -13.43 23.27 -17.43
N PRO A 80 -13.53 23.87 -16.23
CA PRO A 80 -12.52 23.67 -15.20
C PRO A 80 -12.47 22.21 -14.73
N GLU A 81 -11.38 21.83 -14.07
CA GLU A 81 -11.22 20.51 -13.44
C GLU A 81 -12.33 20.25 -12.41
N LEU A 82 -12.84 19.01 -12.39
CA LEU A 82 -13.77 18.56 -11.37
C LEU A 82 -13.02 17.91 -10.22
N ARG A 83 -13.29 18.39 -8.99
CA ARG A 83 -12.86 17.77 -7.74
C ARG A 83 -14.06 17.11 -7.09
N ASP A 84 -13.94 15.83 -6.76
CA ASP A 84 -14.97 15.08 -6.08
C ASP A 84 -14.40 14.36 -4.86
N GLU A 85 -15.22 14.20 -3.82
CA GLU A 85 -14.83 13.50 -2.60
C GLU A 85 -15.52 12.13 -2.57
N VAL A 86 -14.71 11.07 -2.57
CA VAL A 86 -15.21 9.69 -2.50
C VAL A 86 -14.84 9.09 -1.16
N THR A 87 -15.84 8.53 -0.46
CA THR A 87 -15.64 7.82 0.80
C THR A 87 -15.69 6.33 0.57
N VAL A 88 -14.70 5.59 1.06
CA VAL A 88 -14.64 4.12 0.97
C VAL A 88 -14.10 3.53 2.28
N MET A 89 -14.39 2.27 2.57
CA MET A 89 -13.79 1.57 3.70
C MET A 89 -12.26 1.53 3.54
N ALA A 90 -11.51 1.64 4.65
CA ALA A 90 -10.04 1.64 4.60
C ALA A 90 -9.47 0.36 3.93
N SER A 91 -10.11 -0.78 4.15
CA SER A 91 -9.76 -2.06 3.51
C SER A 91 -9.97 -2.10 1.98
N GLN A 92 -10.68 -1.12 1.43
CA GLN A 92 -11.05 -1.01 0.01
C GLN A 92 -10.36 0.17 -0.68
N GLU A 93 -9.47 0.89 0.00
CA GLU A 93 -8.76 2.05 -0.56
C GLU A 93 -8.08 1.70 -1.90
N GLN A 94 -7.26 0.66 -1.91
CA GLN A 94 -6.51 0.27 -3.11
C GLN A 94 -7.44 -0.16 -4.24
N ALA A 95 -8.46 -0.96 -3.93
CA ALA A 95 -9.40 -1.43 -4.94
C ALA A 95 -10.19 -0.28 -5.60
N LEU A 96 -10.50 0.79 -4.86
CA LEU A 96 -11.13 1.98 -5.42
C LEU A 96 -10.16 2.75 -6.32
N ARG A 97 -8.88 2.89 -5.92
CA ARG A 97 -7.85 3.51 -6.78
C ARG A 97 -7.73 2.77 -8.11
N ASP A 98 -7.56 1.45 -8.05
CA ASP A 98 -7.45 0.60 -9.24
C ASP A 98 -8.70 0.74 -10.11
N HIS A 99 -9.91 0.73 -9.51
CA HIS A 99 -11.17 0.91 -10.25
C HIS A 99 -11.23 2.25 -11.00
N LEU A 100 -10.83 3.35 -10.35
CA LEU A 100 -10.83 4.68 -10.95
C LEU A 100 -9.82 4.78 -12.08
N GLU A 101 -8.63 4.21 -11.91
CA GLU A 101 -7.58 4.18 -12.95
C GLU A 101 -8.01 3.36 -14.18
N HIS A 102 -8.61 2.18 -13.96
CA HIS A 102 -9.08 1.32 -15.05
C HIS A 102 -10.34 1.85 -15.75
N SER A 103 -11.13 2.69 -15.08
CA SER A 103 -12.36 3.27 -15.63
C SER A 103 -12.12 4.51 -16.50
N MET A 104 -10.86 4.83 -16.79
CA MET A 104 -10.46 6.02 -17.53
C MET A 104 -9.87 5.69 -18.89
N PRO A 105 -10.06 6.55 -19.90
CA PRO A 105 -10.83 7.81 -19.87
C PRO A 105 -12.35 7.59 -19.80
N ALA A 106 -13.09 8.58 -19.28
CA ALA A 106 -14.55 8.50 -19.09
C ALA A 106 -15.28 9.67 -19.77
N ALA A 107 -16.53 9.44 -20.21
CA ALA A 107 -17.37 10.49 -20.78
C ALA A 107 -17.77 11.52 -19.71
N CYS A 108 -17.76 12.80 -20.05
CA CYS A 108 -18.18 13.87 -19.14
C CYS A 108 -18.98 14.95 -19.86
N HIS A 109 -19.86 15.63 -19.13
CA HIS A 109 -20.73 16.68 -19.66
C HIS A 109 -21.01 17.75 -18.61
N LEU A 110 -21.30 18.97 -19.04
CA LEU A 110 -21.84 20.01 -18.17
C LEU A 110 -23.35 19.80 -17.98
N GLN A 111 -23.79 19.75 -16.73
CA GLN A 111 -25.21 19.73 -16.41
C GLN A 111 -25.87 21.05 -16.84
N ALA A 112 -27.09 21.02 -17.40
CA ALA A 112 -27.80 22.25 -17.72
C ALA A 112 -27.93 23.16 -16.48
N PRO A 113 -27.70 24.48 -16.62
CA PRO A 113 -27.81 25.40 -15.50
C PRO A 113 -29.27 25.48 -15.02
N PRO A 114 -29.50 25.84 -13.73
CA PRO A 114 -30.84 26.12 -13.25
C PRO A 114 -31.52 27.23 -14.08
N PRO A 115 -32.83 27.10 -14.39
CA PRO A 115 -33.56 28.10 -15.16
C PRO A 115 -33.40 29.50 -14.55
N GLY A 116 -33.04 30.48 -15.38
CA GLY A 116 -32.86 31.87 -14.95
C GLY A 116 -31.49 32.21 -14.36
N THR A 117 -30.50 31.31 -14.45
CA THR A 117 -29.12 31.60 -14.05
C THR A 117 -28.16 31.51 -15.24
N CYS A 118 -27.08 32.30 -15.18
CA CYS A 118 -26.01 32.34 -16.18
C CYS A 118 -24.73 31.66 -15.70
N VAL A 119 -24.82 30.84 -14.65
CA VAL A 119 -23.67 30.16 -14.07
C VAL A 119 -23.46 28.86 -14.84
N PRO A 120 -22.23 28.54 -15.30
CA PRO A 120 -21.95 27.26 -15.94
C PRO A 120 -22.44 26.07 -15.10
N GLY A 121 -22.88 25.04 -15.80
CA GLY A 121 -23.25 23.76 -15.20
C GLY A 121 -22.18 23.16 -14.30
N LYS A 122 -22.58 22.23 -13.42
CA LYS A 122 -21.61 21.34 -12.78
C LYS A 122 -21.13 20.32 -13.81
N LEU A 123 -19.82 20.11 -13.91
CA LEU A 123 -19.27 19.00 -14.69
C LEU A 123 -19.63 17.66 -14.02
N VAL A 124 -20.16 16.73 -14.81
CA VAL A 124 -20.51 15.38 -14.39
C VAL A 124 -19.67 14.39 -15.19
N VAL A 125 -18.98 13.47 -14.50
CA VAL A 125 -18.17 12.42 -15.11
C VAL A 125 -18.90 11.09 -14.97
N SER A 126 -19.00 10.34 -16.06
CA SER A 126 -19.71 9.06 -16.16
C SER A 126 -18.77 7.90 -15.83
N VAL A 127 -18.41 7.75 -14.56
CA VAL A 127 -17.60 6.61 -14.08
C VAL A 127 -18.53 5.45 -13.68
N PRO A 128 -18.25 4.20 -14.09
CA PRO A 128 -19.00 3.04 -13.61
C PRO A 128 -19.01 2.99 -12.07
N PRO A 129 -20.12 2.59 -11.42
CA PRO A 129 -20.21 2.55 -9.98
C PRO A 129 -19.21 1.54 -9.40
N PHE A 130 -18.51 1.93 -8.33
CA PHE A 130 -17.60 1.04 -7.60
C PHE A 130 -18.40 -0.03 -6.85
N ASP A 131 -18.20 -1.31 -7.19
CA ASP A 131 -18.81 -2.45 -6.51
C ASP A 131 -17.87 -3.03 -5.46
N ALA A 132 -17.97 -2.47 -4.24
CA ALA A 132 -17.25 -2.89 -3.04
C ALA A 132 -17.38 -4.40 -2.73
N SER A 133 -18.49 -5.04 -3.13
CA SER A 133 -18.75 -6.45 -2.81
C SER A 133 -17.97 -7.40 -3.72
N ARG A 134 -17.74 -7.01 -4.98
CA ARG A 134 -16.89 -7.78 -5.91
C ARG A 134 -15.42 -7.65 -5.57
N THR A 135 -14.99 -6.47 -5.15
CA THR A 135 -13.57 -6.19 -4.87
C THR A 135 -13.09 -6.79 -3.56
N ALA A 136 -13.97 -6.97 -2.57
CA ALA A 136 -13.64 -7.70 -1.34
C ALA A 136 -13.20 -9.16 -1.59
N SER A 137 -13.62 -9.75 -2.71
CA SER A 137 -13.24 -11.12 -3.08
C SER A 137 -11.91 -11.20 -3.84
N THR A 138 -11.36 -10.05 -4.25
CA THR A 138 -10.17 -9.95 -5.11
C THR A 138 -9.14 -8.98 -4.52
N ALA A 139 -9.17 -8.76 -3.20
CA ALA A 139 -8.10 -8.05 -2.54
C ALA A 139 -6.78 -8.75 -2.94
N PRO A 140 -5.80 -8.05 -3.51
CA PRO A 140 -4.51 -8.64 -3.82
C PRO A 140 -4.03 -9.30 -2.54
N ALA A 141 -3.65 -10.59 -2.62
CA ALA A 141 -3.11 -11.29 -1.47
C ALA A 141 -2.03 -10.37 -0.89
N GLY A 142 -2.27 -9.85 0.32
CA GLY A 142 -1.37 -8.88 0.95
C GLY A 142 0.06 -9.44 0.99
N PRO A 143 1.07 -8.61 1.31
CA PRO A 143 2.46 -9.06 1.31
C PRO A 143 2.59 -10.43 1.97
N VAL A 144 3.15 -11.40 1.23
CA VAL A 144 3.21 -12.79 1.67
C VAL A 144 4.57 -13.05 2.31
N GLY A 145 4.56 -13.82 3.38
CA GLY A 145 5.76 -14.24 4.10
C GLY A 145 6.56 -13.06 4.66
N CYS A 146 7.85 -13.01 4.33
CA CYS A 146 8.76 -12.01 4.90
C CYS A 146 8.54 -10.58 4.38
N GLN A 147 7.84 -10.40 3.25
CA GLN A 147 7.47 -9.07 2.76
C GLN A 147 6.61 -8.29 3.76
N LYS A 148 5.88 -9.00 4.64
CA LYS A 148 5.12 -8.36 5.72
C LYS A 148 6.01 -7.50 6.61
N ILE A 149 7.25 -7.93 6.88
CA ILE A 149 8.16 -7.21 7.80
C ILE A 149 8.75 -5.95 7.14
N GLU A 150 8.90 -5.96 5.81
CA GLU A 150 9.45 -4.84 5.06
C GLU A 150 8.45 -3.68 4.92
N SER A 151 7.15 -3.97 4.93
CA SER A 151 6.15 -2.90 4.96
C SER A 151 6.13 -2.22 6.32
N SER A 152 6.29 -0.89 6.34
CA SER A 152 6.31 -0.05 7.54
C SER A 152 5.11 -0.28 8.46
N ALA A 153 3.93 -0.58 7.91
CA ALA A 153 2.71 -0.86 8.66
C ALA A 153 2.81 -2.07 9.60
N THR A 154 3.66 -3.05 9.30
CA THR A 154 3.79 -4.28 10.11
C THR A 154 4.96 -4.20 11.09
N GLN A 155 5.87 -3.25 10.95
CA GLN A 155 7.04 -3.14 11.83
C GLN A 155 6.63 -2.94 13.29
N ASP A 156 5.55 -2.18 13.54
CA ASP A 156 5.00 -1.97 14.88
C ASP A 156 4.42 -3.26 15.48
N THR A 157 3.80 -4.11 14.65
CA THR A 157 3.27 -5.41 15.08
C THR A 157 4.40 -6.39 15.39
N VAL A 158 5.40 -6.47 14.50
CA VAL A 158 6.57 -7.33 14.67
C VAL A 158 7.34 -6.94 15.93
N ARG A 159 7.51 -5.64 16.20
CA ARG A 159 8.27 -5.16 17.37
C ARG A 159 7.66 -5.59 18.72
N GLY A 160 6.34 -5.78 18.79
CA GLY A 160 5.66 -6.31 19.97
C GLY A 160 5.82 -7.83 20.17
N ASP A 161 5.95 -8.59 19.08
CA ASP A 161 5.90 -10.06 19.08
C ASP A 161 7.28 -10.74 19.02
N LEU A 162 8.36 -9.98 18.79
CA LEU A 162 9.75 -10.49 18.80
C LEU A 162 10.19 -11.08 20.15
N GLY A 163 9.41 -10.92 21.22
CA GLY A 163 9.65 -11.53 22.53
C GLY A 163 9.52 -13.06 22.55
N GLY A 164 8.84 -13.66 21.56
CA GLY A 164 8.57 -15.09 21.48
C GLY A 164 9.33 -15.85 20.39
N THR A 165 10.45 -15.32 19.86
CA THR A 165 11.14 -15.93 18.71
C THR A 165 11.63 -17.36 19.00
N SER A 166 10.86 -18.35 18.53
CA SER A 166 11.26 -19.75 18.57
C SER A 166 12.47 -19.96 17.65
N THR A 167 13.62 -20.25 18.25
CA THR A 167 14.84 -20.61 17.51
C THR A 167 14.76 -22.08 17.10
N MET A 168 15.05 -22.39 15.84
CA MET A 168 15.26 -23.78 15.44
C MET A 168 16.62 -24.22 16.01
N PRO A 169 16.71 -25.35 16.75
CA PRO A 169 17.96 -25.75 17.40
C PRO A 169 19.10 -26.08 16.42
N GLU A 170 18.78 -26.30 15.15
CA GLU A 170 19.70 -26.64 14.08
C GLU A 170 20.57 -25.44 13.65
N TYR A 171 21.86 -25.69 13.44
CA TYR A 171 22.80 -24.74 12.86
C TYR A 171 23.68 -25.42 11.82
N PHE A 172 24.05 -24.68 10.78
CA PHE A 172 24.94 -25.13 9.71
C PHE A 172 26.35 -24.65 10.00
N GLU A 173 27.33 -25.55 10.00
CA GLU A 173 28.74 -25.21 10.17
C GLU A 173 29.43 -25.03 8.82
N PHE A 174 30.40 -24.12 8.77
CA PHE A 174 31.15 -23.79 7.57
C PHE A 174 32.65 -23.81 7.81
N GLU A 175 33.39 -24.22 6.77
CA GLU A 175 34.84 -24.15 6.75
C GLU A 175 35.34 -22.70 6.75
N ALA A 176 36.58 -22.52 7.18
CA ALA A 176 37.23 -21.21 7.23
C ALA A 176 37.24 -20.55 5.84
N ASN A 177 36.78 -19.30 5.76
CA ASN A 177 36.71 -18.53 4.52
C ASN A 177 35.89 -19.17 3.38
N SER A 178 34.99 -20.10 3.70
CA SER A 178 34.13 -20.77 2.72
C SER A 178 32.65 -20.48 2.97
N ALA A 179 31.88 -20.39 1.88
CA ALA A 179 30.42 -20.38 1.90
C ALA A 179 29.81 -21.72 1.43
N GLU A 180 30.64 -22.73 1.21
CA GLU A 180 30.20 -24.06 0.82
C GLU A 180 29.63 -24.81 2.03
N LEU A 181 28.48 -25.45 1.82
CA LEU A 181 27.83 -26.25 2.84
C LEU A 181 28.58 -27.56 3.06
N GLY A 182 28.84 -27.90 4.32
CA GLY A 182 29.44 -29.18 4.68
C GLY A 182 28.54 -30.38 4.38
N ALA A 183 29.13 -31.59 4.40
CA ALA A 183 28.43 -32.83 4.07
C ALA A 183 27.20 -33.12 4.96
N ASN A 184 27.17 -32.59 6.18
CA ASN A 184 26.06 -32.76 7.13
C ASN A 184 24.91 -31.77 6.91
N ALA A 185 25.00 -30.87 5.92
CA ALA A 185 23.97 -29.85 5.69
C ALA A 185 22.66 -30.43 5.16
N GLU A 186 22.72 -31.43 4.28
CA GLU A 186 21.52 -31.98 3.61
C GLU A 186 20.43 -32.46 4.59
N PRO A 187 20.72 -33.32 5.60
CA PRO A 187 19.68 -33.74 6.54
C PRO A 187 19.08 -32.57 7.34
N LEU A 188 19.87 -31.53 7.64
CA LEU A 188 19.38 -30.32 8.32
C LEU A 188 18.46 -29.50 7.40
N VAL A 189 18.84 -29.33 6.12
CA VAL A 189 18.00 -28.66 5.11
C VAL A 189 16.65 -29.36 4.99
N GLN A 190 16.65 -30.70 4.88
CA GLN A 190 15.42 -31.50 4.76
C GLN A 190 14.55 -31.39 6.02
N GLY A 191 15.15 -31.42 7.22
CA GLY A 191 14.43 -31.26 8.47
C GLY A 191 13.73 -29.90 8.59
N ILE A 192 14.42 -28.82 8.23
CA ILE A 192 13.86 -27.46 8.23
C ILE A 192 12.76 -27.34 7.17
N ALA A 193 13.01 -27.83 5.95
CA ALA A 193 12.03 -27.81 4.87
C ALA A 193 10.75 -28.58 5.23
N ALA A 194 10.89 -29.77 5.82
CA ALA A 194 9.76 -30.56 6.30
C ALA A 194 8.95 -29.81 7.37
N ARG A 195 9.62 -29.17 8.34
CA ARG A 195 8.97 -28.38 9.39
C ARG A 195 8.21 -27.17 8.83
N MET A 196 8.79 -26.45 7.86
CA MET A 196 8.15 -25.30 7.22
C MET A 196 6.97 -25.69 6.31
N LYS A 197 7.04 -26.87 5.70
CA LYS A 197 5.92 -27.44 4.92
C LYS A 197 4.80 -27.95 5.81
N ALA A 198 5.13 -28.59 6.93
CA ALA A 198 4.15 -29.06 7.90
C ALA A 198 3.42 -27.91 8.63
N ASN A 199 4.10 -26.77 8.82
CA ASN A 199 3.54 -25.60 9.50
C ASN A 199 3.42 -24.40 8.55
N PRO A 200 2.28 -24.25 7.85
CA PRO A 200 2.04 -23.09 6.99
C PRO A 200 1.92 -21.78 7.80
N THR A 201 1.68 -21.87 9.12
CA THR A 201 1.65 -20.71 10.03
C THR A 201 3.01 -20.06 10.22
N LEU A 202 4.13 -20.68 9.83
CA LEU A 202 5.46 -20.08 9.84
C LEU A 202 5.62 -19.12 8.67
N GLU A 203 5.05 -17.93 8.76
CA GLU A 203 4.99 -17.00 7.64
C GLU A 203 6.37 -16.49 7.22
N CYS A 204 7.24 -16.15 8.18
CA CYS A 204 8.59 -15.67 7.87
C CYS A 204 9.66 -16.29 8.77
N VAL A 205 10.71 -16.79 8.14
CA VAL A 205 11.88 -17.39 8.77
C VAL A 205 13.13 -16.63 8.36
N ALA A 206 13.93 -16.17 9.33
CA ALA A 206 15.25 -15.62 9.09
C ALA A 206 16.31 -16.73 8.99
N VAL A 207 17.11 -16.64 7.94
CA VAL A 207 18.36 -17.37 7.76
C VAL A 207 19.50 -16.44 8.13
N ILE A 208 20.07 -16.66 9.31
CA ILE A 208 21.00 -15.73 9.95
C ILE A 208 22.43 -16.24 9.82
N GLY A 209 23.23 -15.56 9.01
CA GLY A 209 24.65 -15.87 8.81
C GLY A 209 25.55 -15.17 9.82
N GLN A 210 26.56 -15.88 10.31
CA GLN A 210 27.58 -15.37 11.23
C GLN A 210 28.98 -15.64 10.66
N VAL A 211 29.92 -14.74 11.00
CA VAL A 211 31.35 -14.86 10.67
C VAL A 211 32.19 -14.86 11.93
N SER A 212 33.30 -15.60 11.89
CA SER A 212 34.28 -15.57 12.97
C SER A 212 35.16 -14.32 12.89
N PRO A 213 35.78 -13.90 14.02
CA PRO A 213 36.79 -12.85 14.01
C PRO A 213 37.89 -13.12 12.97
N GLY A 214 38.18 -12.12 12.13
CA GLY A 214 39.19 -12.18 11.08
C GLY A 214 38.72 -12.69 9.71
N GLU A 215 37.48 -13.17 9.58
CA GLU A 215 36.89 -13.51 8.28
C GLU A 215 36.35 -12.28 7.54
N GLN A 216 36.19 -12.40 6.22
CA GLN A 216 35.53 -11.36 5.41
C GLN A 216 34.05 -11.22 5.79
N ILE A 217 33.60 -9.98 6.01
CA ILE A 217 32.22 -9.66 6.39
C ILE A 217 31.18 -10.24 5.41
N GLY A 218 31.47 -10.21 4.11
CA GLY A 218 30.56 -10.72 3.07
C GLY A 218 30.25 -12.22 3.19
N LEU A 219 31.08 -13.00 3.88
CA LEU A 219 30.84 -14.44 4.05
C LEU A 219 29.57 -14.74 4.86
N ALA A 220 29.17 -13.87 5.79
CA ALA A 220 27.93 -14.06 6.55
C ALA A 220 26.71 -14.11 5.62
N ASP A 221 26.61 -13.13 4.72
CA ASP A 221 25.54 -13.04 3.73
C ASP A 221 25.61 -14.21 2.73
N SER A 222 26.80 -14.50 2.18
CA SER A 222 26.99 -15.62 1.24
C SER A 222 26.59 -16.98 1.84
N ARG A 223 26.98 -17.26 3.09
CA ARG A 223 26.62 -18.50 3.79
C ARG A 223 25.11 -18.60 4.02
N ALA A 224 24.48 -17.51 4.45
CA ALA A 224 23.04 -17.48 4.67
C ALA A 224 22.24 -17.64 3.37
N ARG A 225 22.69 -17.04 2.26
CA ARG A 225 22.10 -17.27 0.93
C ARG A 225 22.24 -18.72 0.49
N ALA A 226 23.42 -19.31 0.65
CA ALA A 226 23.63 -20.72 0.31
C ALA A 226 22.65 -21.65 1.04
N VAL A 227 22.40 -21.41 2.34
CA VAL A 227 21.40 -22.16 3.12
C VAL A 227 19.98 -21.88 2.61
N LYS A 228 19.61 -20.61 2.41
CA LYS A 228 18.28 -20.22 1.88
C LYS A 228 18.00 -20.91 0.55
N ASP A 229 18.96 -20.89 -0.37
CA ASP A 229 18.82 -21.47 -1.71
C ASP A 229 18.66 -22.99 -1.64
N ARG A 230 19.36 -23.67 -0.72
CA ARG A 230 19.17 -25.12 -0.51
C ARG A 230 17.81 -25.45 0.10
N ILE A 231 17.34 -24.67 1.08
CA ILE A 231 15.99 -24.85 1.65
C ILE A 231 14.92 -24.58 0.60
N ALA A 232 15.11 -23.58 -0.27
CA ALA A 232 14.22 -23.30 -1.39
C ALA A 232 14.23 -24.44 -2.42
N ALA A 233 15.40 -24.98 -2.77
CA ALA A 233 15.53 -26.15 -3.64
C ALA A 233 14.86 -27.40 -3.05
N ALA A 234 14.77 -27.51 -1.72
CA ALA A 234 13.98 -28.54 -1.03
C ALA A 234 12.47 -28.27 -1.07
N GLY A 235 12.00 -27.22 -1.76
CA GLY A 235 10.59 -26.93 -2.03
C GLY A 235 9.89 -26.04 -1.00
N VAL A 236 10.64 -25.24 -0.25
CA VAL A 236 10.09 -24.15 0.57
C VAL A 236 10.00 -22.89 -0.28
N ASP A 237 8.91 -22.13 -0.16
CA ASP A 237 8.76 -20.84 -0.83
C ASP A 237 9.85 -19.85 -0.37
N PRO A 238 10.72 -19.33 -1.27
CA PRO A 238 11.75 -18.36 -0.93
C PRO A 238 11.23 -17.03 -0.37
N HIS A 239 9.96 -16.68 -0.60
CA HIS A 239 9.32 -15.48 -0.02
C HIS A 239 9.03 -15.62 1.48
N ARG A 240 9.01 -16.85 2.01
CA ARG A 240 8.90 -17.14 3.45
C ARG A 240 10.24 -17.09 4.18
N MET A 241 11.32 -16.73 3.48
CA MET A 241 12.67 -16.68 4.04
C MET A 241 13.38 -15.35 3.77
N VAL A 242 13.97 -14.76 4.81
CA VAL A 242 14.81 -13.56 4.71
C VAL A 242 16.24 -13.88 5.13
N VAL A 243 17.22 -13.26 4.48
CA VAL A 243 18.63 -13.39 4.85
C VAL A 243 19.01 -12.25 5.77
N ILE A 244 19.62 -12.58 6.92
CA ILE A 244 20.16 -11.59 7.85
C ILE A 244 21.64 -11.92 8.07
N SER A 245 22.50 -10.98 7.72
CA SER A 245 23.93 -11.08 8.03
C SER A 245 24.21 -10.42 9.38
N LEU A 246 24.76 -11.17 10.33
CA LEU A 246 25.27 -10.61 11.58
C LEU A 246 26.80 -10.58 11.52
N THR A 247 27.33 -9.37 11.45
CA THR A 247 28.75 -9.14 11.73
C THR A 247 28.92 -9.05 13.25
N GLN A 248 29.91 -9.75 13.79
CA GLN A 248 30.36 -9.48 15.15
C GLN A 248 30.85 -8.04 15.25
N SER A 249 30.76 -7.46 16.44
CA SER A 249 31.22 -6.11 16.75
C SER A 249 32.62 -5.88 16.18
N VAL A 250 32.78 -4.85 15.34
CA VAL A 250 34.10 -4.43 14.85
C VAL A 250 34.91 -4.01 16.08
N PHE A 251 35.97 -4.76 16.38
CA PHE A 251 36.84 -4.43 17.52
C PHE A 251 37.45 -3.05 17.28
N GLY A 252 37.25 -2.13 18.23
CA GLY A 252 37.91 -0.83 18.20
C GLY A 252 39.43 -0.98 18.23
N SER A 253 40.14 -0.02 17.65
CA SER A 253 41.60 0.06 17.60
C SER A 253 42.19 0.03 19.01
N GLY A 254 42.57 -1.14 19.51
CA GLY A 254 43.16 -1.28 20.84
C GLY A 254 42.92 -2.62 21.53
N THR A 255 41.97 -3.44 21.05
CA THR A 255 41.84 -4.81 21.53
C THR A 255 42.46 -5.79 20.54
N ALA A 256 43.33 -6.67 21.03
CA ALA A 256 43.93 -7.72 20.22
C ALA A 256 42.82 -8.56 19.55
N ALA A 257 42.98 -8.85 18.27
CA ALA A 257 42.02 -9.68 17.53
C ALA A 257 41.88 -11.02 18.26
N LYS A 258 40.66 -11.36 18.68
CA LYS A 258 40.38 -12.69 19.23
C LYS A 258 40.69 -13.73 18.16
N PRO A 259 41.28 -14.89 18.53
CA PRO A 259 41.50 -15.97 17.57
C PRO A 259 40.16 -16.40 16.96
N ALA A 260 40.18 -16.81 15.69
CA ALA A 260 39.00 -17.26 14.99
C ALA A 260 38.41 -18.50 15.69
N ASP A 261 37.16 -18.41 16.14
CA ASP A 261 36.43 -19.53 16.73
C ASP A 261 35.57 -20.20 15.66
N ALA A 262 35.81 -21.48 15.37
CA ALA A 262 35.05 -22.25 14.39
C ALA A 262 33.55 -22.30 14.72
N LYS A 263 33.16 -22.25 16.01
CA LYS A 263 31.75 -22.29 16.43
C LYS A 263 30.94 -21.05 16.01
N LEU A 264 31.63 -19.97 15.66
CA LEU A 264 31.01 -18.74 15.17
C LEU A 264 30.78 -18.76 13.64
N ARG A 265 31.35 -19.72 12.91
CA ARG A 265 31.15 -19.92 11.46
C ARG A 265 29.87 -20.70 11.21
N ARG A 266 28.74 -20.09 11.54
CA ARG A 266 27.46 -20.78 11.48
C ARG A 266 26.36 -19.97 10.84
N VAL A 267 25.41 -20.70 10.28
CA VAL A 267 24.10 -20.16 9.92
C VAL A 267 23.05 -20.77 10.85
N SER A 268 22.20 -19.93 11.42
CA SER A 268 21.07 -20.35 12.25
C SER A 268 19.75 -19.96 11.59
N VAL A 269 18.69 -20.71 11.88
CA VAL A 269 17.36 -20.47 11.31
C VAL A 269 16.40 -20.11 12.43
N ARG A 270 15.73 -18.95 12.30
CA ARG A 270 14.83 -18.40 13.33
C ARG A 270 13.48 -18.04 12.76
N VAL A 271 12.41 -18.37 13.47
CA VAL A 271 11.07 -17.90 13.11
C VAL A 271 10.94 -16.44 13.55
N ILE A 272 10.61 -15.54 12.61
CA ILE A 272 10.36 -14.13 12.91
C ILE A 272 8.86 -13.86 12.97
N LEU A 273 8.10 -14.46 12.06
CA LEU A 273 6.65 -14.32 12.00
C LEU A 273 6.03 -15.71 11.96
N GLY A 274 5.21 -16.00 12.96
CA GLY A 274 4.50 -17.27 13.09
C GLY A 274 3.16 -17.07 13.81
N GLY A 275 2.13 -17.82 13.42
CA GLY A 275 0.91 -17.90 14.22
C GLY A 275 1.18 -18.48 15.61
N ALA A 276 0.44 -18.04 16.62
CA ALA A 276 0.51 -18.62 17.97
C ALA A 276 0.30 -20.14 17.91
N GLN A 277 1.23 -20.91 18.50
CA GLN A 277 1.13 -22.36 18.66
C GLN A 277 0.42 -22.71 19.96
#